data_AF-A0A266Q747-F1
#
_entry.id   AF-A0A266Q747-F1
#
_cell.length_a   1.000
_cell.length_b   1.000
_cell.length_c   1.000
_cell.angle_alpha   90.00
_cell.angle_beta   90.00
_cell.angle_gamma   90.00
#
_symmetry.space_group_name_H-M   'P 1'
#
loop_
_entity.id
_entity.type
_entity.pdbx_description
1 polymer ?
#
loop_
_entity_poly.entity_id
_entity_poly.type
_entity_poly.pdbx_seq_one_letter_code
_entity_poly.pdbx_strand_id
1 'polypeptide(L)'
;MPKEAYIFLGALVTAFVGFIAARFTSGVQLKIAKDNSEKDIRLQSARLADERLKSEVALERDKLEKLHKVLSIISFENSQTMSYIQSSETDLSDFRKRYIANCDRLHDALAITDLYYPDMSEPIREIFGQANCFWGYQENVIRIDIKTNEQGWQSNLSKVLDAGTEINKRVKSLQYQISERGKELNKRLW
;
A
#
# COMPACT_ATOMS: atom_id res chain seq x y z
N MET A 1 55.02 -67.89 21.35
CA MET A 1 54.15 -66.90 22.01
C MET A 1 52.79 -67.54 22.26
N PRO A 2 52.23 -67.46 23.48
CA PRO A 2 50.99 -68.14 23.83
C PRO A 2 49.80 -67.51 23.08
N LYS A 3 48.79 -68.32 22.72
CA LYS A 3 47.59 -67.91 21.97
C LYS A 3 46.90 -66.66 22.53
N GLU A 4 46.98 -66.47 23.85
CA GLU A 4 46.44 -65.31 24.57
C GLU A 4 47.10 -63.97 24.14
N ALA A 5 48.41 -63.99 23.84
CA ALA A 5 49.11 -62.81 23.35
C ALA A 5 48.63 -62.38 21.95
N TYR A 6 48.26 -63.35 21.10
CA TYR A 6 47.69 -63.07 19.77
C TYR A 6 46.26 -62.52 19.84
N ILE A 7 45.44 -63.03 20.77
CA ILE A 7 44.08 -62.52 21.00
C ILE A 7 44.14 -61.09 21.53
N PHE A 8 45.05 -60.81 22.47
CA PHE A 8 45.26 -59.47 23.01
C PHE A 8 45.79 -58.48 21.97
N LEU A 9 46.77 -58.88 21.16
CA LEU A 9 47.26 -58.06 20.03
C LEU A 9 46.18 -57.81 18.98
N GLY A 10 45.38 -58.83 18.65
CA GLY A 10 44.23 -58.69 17.76
C GLY A 10 43.21 -57.68 18.27
N ALA A 11 42.84 -57.77 19.56
CA ALA A 11 41.92 -56.84 20.20
C ALA A 11 42.45 -55.39 20.21
N LEU A 12 43.74 -55.19 20.46
CA LEU A 12 44.38 -53.86 20.42
C LEU A 12 44.38 -53.27 19.00
N VAL A 13 44.68 -54.06 17.98
CA VAL A 13 44.64 -53.61 16.58
C VAL A 13 43.21 -53.26 16.18
N THR A 14 42.22 -54.09 16.52
CA THR A 14 40.80 -53.80 16.23
C THR A 14 40.32 -52.53 16.95
N ALA A 15 40.70 -52.34 18.22
CA ALA A 15 40.36 -51.13 18.97
C ALA A 15 41.00 -49.87 18.37
N PHE A 16 42.26 -49.96 17.94
CA PHE A 16 42.97 -48.85 17.29
C PHE A 16 42.37 -48.48 15.93
N VAL A 17 42.07 -49.47 15.09
CA VAL A 17 41.38 -49.26 13.80
C VAL A 17 39.98 -48.68 14.02
N GLY A 18 39.24 -49.19 15.00
CA GLY A 18 37.93 -48.66 15.39
C GLY A 18 38.00 -47.21 15.87
N PHE A 19 39.02 -46.85 16.65
CA PHE A 19 39.25 -45.47 17.10
C PHE A 19 39.57 -44.51 15.95
N ILE A 20 40.43 -44.91 15.00
CA ILE A 20 40.75 -44.11 13.81
C ILE A 20 39.49 -43.91 12.96
N ALA A 21 38.73 -44.98 12.70
CA ALA A 21 37.48 -44.92 11.95
C ALA A 21 36.47 -43.98 12.63
N ALA A 22 36.27 -44.11 13.94
CA ALA A 22 35.37 -43.25 14.71
C ALA A 22 35.79 -41.78 14.65
N ARG A 23 37.09 -41.48 14.74
CA ARG A 23 37.61 -40.10 14.63
C ARG A 23 37.38 -39.52 13.24
N PHE A 24 37.61 -40.30 12.19
CA PHE A 24 37.36 -39.87 10.81
C PHE A 24 35.86 -39.63 10.56
N THR A 25 35.00 -40.58 10.96
CA THR A 25 33.54 -40.46 10.85
C THR A 25 33.02 -39.26 11.64
N SER A 26 33.52 -39.01 12.85
CA SER A 26 33.15 -37.85 13.66
C SER A 26 33.51 -36.52 12.96
N GLY A 27 34.69 -36.44 12.34
CA GLY A 27 35.08 -35.26 11.54
C GLY A 27 34.18 -35.01 10.33
N VAL A 28 33.82 -36.08 9.61
CA VAL A 28 32.88 -36.01 8.48
C VAL A 28 31.48 -35.60 8.96
N GLN A 29 30.98 -36.19 10.06
CA GLN A 29 29.69 -35.84 10.66
C GLN A 29 29.64 -34.38 11.10
N LEU A 30 30.71 -33.87 11.73
CA LEU A 30 30.80 -32.46 12.13
C LEU A 30 30.76 -31.53 10.91
N LYS A 31 31.47 -31.88 9.83
CA LYS A 31 31.43 -31.10 8.59
C LYS A 31 30.03 -31.09 7.97
N ILE A 32 29.38 -32.26 7.87
CA ILE A 32 28.00 -32.37 7.37
C ILE A 32 27.03 -31.56 8.25
N ALA A 33 27.16 -31.62 9.57
CA ALA A 33 26.33 -30.86 10.49
C ALA A 33 26.50 -29.34 10.30
N LYS A 34 27.74 -28.87 10.13
CA LYS A 34 28.02 -27.45 9.81
C LYS A 34 27.43 -27.05 8.47
N ASP A 35 27.65 -27.83 7.41
CA ASP A 35 27.13 -27.54 6.08
C ASP A 35 25.58 -27.53 6.07
N ASN A 36 24.95 -28.44 6.82
CA ASN A 36 23.49 -28.48 6.96
C ASN A 36 22.96 -27.29 7.77
N SER A 37 23.62 -26.93 8.88
CA SER A 37 23.25 -25.75 9.67
C SER A 37 23.37 -24.47 8.85
N GLU A 38 24.43 -24.33 8.05
CA GLU A 38 24.61 -23.16 7.19
C GLU A 38 23.56 -23.11 6.08
N LYS A 39 23.26 -24.25 5.44
CA LYS A 39 22.18 -24.36 4.47
C LYS A 39 20.83 -23.98 5.07
N ASP A 40 20.53 -24.44 6.29
CA ASP A 40 19.28 -24.14 6.98
C ASP A 40 19.17 -22.64 7.29
N ILE A 41 20.24 -22.02 7.82
CA ILE A 41 20.28 -20.57 8.06
C ILE A 41 20.05 -19.79 6.76
N ARG A 42 20.73 -20.16 5.68
CA ARG A 42 20.55 -19.51 4.36
C ARG A 42 19.11 -19.65 3.89
N LEU A 43 18.53 -20.84 3.98
CA LEU A 43 17.17 -21.11 3.56
C LEU A 43 16.13 -20.34 4.40
N GLN A 44 16.32 -20.26 5.72
CA GLN A 44 15.48 -19.46 6.60
C GLN A 44 15.59 -17.96 6.29
N SER A 45 16.80 -17.45 6.07
CA SER A 45 16.99 -16.04 5.70
C SER A 45 16.33 -15.69 4.37
N ALA A 46 16.41 -16.58 3.37
CA ALA A 46 15.76 -16.41 2.08
C ALA A 46 14.23 -16.43 2.20
N ARG A 47 13.68 -17.34 3.02
CA ARG A 47 12.24 -17.39 3.33
C ARG A 47 11.76 -16.12 4.00
N LEU A 48 12.47 -15.63 5.02
CA LEU A 48 12.11 -14.39 5.71
C LEU A 48 12.18 -13.18 4.78
N ALA A 49 13.15 -13.12 3.86
CA ALA A 49 13.24 -12.06 2.86
C ALA A 49 12.07 -12.10 1.87
N ASP A 50 11.71 -13.29 1.38
CA ASP A 50 10.55 -13.49 0.49
C ASP A 50 9.22 -13.14 1.18
N GLU A 51 9.04 -13.57 2.43
CA GLU A 51 7.85 -13.23 3.24
C GLU A 51 7.74 -11.72 3.48
N ARG A 52 8.86 -11.05 3.80
CA ARG A 52 8.89 -9.59 3.95
C ARG A 52 8.50 -8.90 2.65
N LEU A 53 9.10 -9.29 1.52
CA LEU A 53 8.77 -8.73 0.22
C LEU A 53 7.28 -8.91 -0.12
N LYS A 54 6.73 -10.11 0.07
CA LYS A 54 5.29 -10.38 -0.15
C LYS A 54 4.41 -9.52 0.76
N SER A 55 4.79 -9.35 2.02
CA SER A 55 4.05 -8.53 2.98
C SER A 55 4.06 -7.05 2.61
N GLU A 56 5.21 -6.52 2.18
CA GLU A 56 5.36 -5.13 1.74
C GLU A 56 4.55 -4.87 0.46
N VAL A 57 4.65 -5.76 -0.53
CA VAL A 57 3.87 -5.65 -1.77
C VAL A 57 2.37 -5.75 -1.50
N ALA A 58 1.94 -6.64 -0.61
CA ALA A 58 0.53 -6.76 -0.23
C ALA A 58 0.02 -5.48 0.46
N LEU A 59 0.82 -4.90 1.36
CA LEU A 59 0.50 -3.66 2.03
C LEU A 59 0.40 -2.49 1.05
N GLU A 60 1.38 -2.34 0.15
CA GLU A 60 1.33 -1.35 -0.92
C GLU A 60 0.02 -1.50 -1.73
N ARG A 61 -0.30 -2.71 -2.20
CA ARG A 61 -1.53 -2.95 -2.96
C ARG A 61 -2.81 -2.56 -2.23
N ASP A 62 -2.91 -2.88 -0.94
CA ASP A 62 -4.04 -2.46 -0.09
C ASP A 62 -4.17 -0.94 -0.04
N LYS A 63 -3.05 -0.23 0.13
CA LYS A 63 -3.02 1.24 0.18
C LYS A 63 -3.39 1.86 -1.16
N LEU A 64 -2.91 1.26 -2.25
CA LEU A 64 -3.22 1.70 -3.61
C LEU A 64 -4.72 1.52 -3.94
N GLU A 65 -5.32 0.41 -3.53
CA GLU A 65 -6.76 0.18 -3.67
C GLU A 65 -7.58 1.18 -2.86
N LYS A 66 -7.18 1.44 -1.61
CA LYS A 66 -7.82 2.44 -0.75
C LYS A 66 -7.77 3.83 -1.37
N LEU A 67 -6.61 4.24 -1.88
CA LEU A 67 -6.45 5.51 -2.58
C LEU A 67 -7.40 5.62 -3.79
N HIS A 68 -7.48 4.57 -4.61
CA HIS A 68 -8.40 4.54 -5.75
C HIS A 68 -9.86 4.73 -5.31
N LYS A 69 -10.30 4.05 -4.24
CA LYS A 69 -11.67 4.17 -3.72
C LYS A 69 -11.96 5.58 -3.22
N VAL A 70 -11.04 6.17 -2.47
CA VAL A 70 -11.17 7.56 -2.00
C VAL A 70 -11.34 8.51 -3.18
N LEU A 71 -10.47 8.41 -4.19
CA LEU A 71 -10.54 9.27 -5.38
C LEU A 71 -11.87 9.13 -6.15
N SER A 72 -12.41 7.92 -6.24
CA SER A 72 -13.74 7.69 -6.83
C SER A 72 -14.84 8.41 -6.06
N ILE A 73 -14.79 8.40 -4.72
CA ILE A 73 -15.76 9.09 -3.87
C ILE A 73 -15.62 10.61 -4.04
N ILE A 74 -14.39 11.15 -4.01
CA ILE A 74 -14.13 12.58 -4.22
C ILE A 74 -14.68 13.04 -5.58
N SER A 75 -14.37 12.30 -6.65
CA SER A 75 -14.88 12.62 -7.99
C SER A 75 -16.41 12.61 -8.07
N PHE A 76 -17.07 11.69 -7.34
CA PHE A 76 -18.52 11.60 -7.29
C PHE A 76 -19.16 12.74 -6.49
N GLU A 77 -18.67 13.00 -5.27
CA GLU A 77 -19.20 14.05 -4.39
C GLU A 77 -18.99 15.46 -4.96
N ASN A 78 -17.94 15.65 -5.76
CA ASN A 78 -17.62 16.90 -6.45
C ASN A 78 -18.06 16.92 -7.92
N SER A 79 -19.00 16.05 -8.32
CA SER A 79 -19.52 15.99 -9.69
C SER A 79 -20.58 17.05 -9.96
N GLN A 80 -20.77 17.38 -11.25
CA GLN A 80 -21.88 18.23 -11.70
C GLN A 80 -23.24 17.70 -11.21
N THR A 81 -23.48 16.40 -11.33
CA THR A 81 -24.74 15.78 -10.87
C THR A 81 -24.96 16.00 -9.39
N MET A 82 -23.93 15.80 -8.57
CA MET A 82 -24.04 16.00 -7.13
C MET A 82 -24.25 17.48 -6.77
N SER A 83 -23.59 18.40 -7.48
CA SER A 83 -23.82 19.85 -7.32
C SER A 83 -25.29 20.23 -7.53
N TYR A 84 -25.95 19.73 -8.58
CA TYR A 84 -27.37 20.00 -8.81
C TYR A 84 -28.26 19.38 -7.71
N ILE A 85 -27.95 18.18 -7.24
CA ILE A 85 -28.67 17.53 -6.12
C ILE A 85 -28.54 18.39 -4.85
N GLN A 86 -27.31 18.76 -4.49
CA GLN A 86 -27.01 19.57 -3.30
C GLN A 86 -27.63 20.96 -3.37
N SER A 87 -27.78 21.54 -4.55
CA SER A 87 -28.40 22.86 -4.75
C SER A 87 -29.87 22.91 -4.36
N SER A 88 -30.54 21.75 -4.23
CA SER A 88 -31.92 21.66 -3.75
C SER A 88 -32.05 21.57 -2.23
N GLU A 89 -30.92 21.49 -1.51
CA GLU A 89 -30.92 21.37 -0.06
C GLU A 89 -31.27 22.70 0.60
N THR A 90 -32.03 22.63 1.70
CA THR A 90 -32.46 23.80 2.47
C THR A 90 -31.72 23.93 3.81
N ASP A 91 -31.06 22.87 4.27
CA ASP A 91 -30.25 22.85 5.48
C ASP A 91 -28.75 22.75 5.16
N LEU A 92 -27.97 23.70 5.67
CA LEU A 92 -26.51 23.74 5.50
C LEU A 92 -25.77 22.85 6.49
N SER A 93 -26.40 22.38 7.57
CA SER A 93 -25.74 21.55 8.57
C SER A 93 -25.22 20.25 7.95
N ASP A 94 -26.08 19.51 7.24
CA ASP A 94 -25.68 18.24 6.63
C ASP A 94 -24.73 18.43 5.44
N PHE A 95 -24.89 19.52 4.68
CA PHE A 95 -23.92 19.93 3.66
C PHE A 95 -22.52 20.12 4.26
N ARG A 96 -22.39 20.87 5.35
CA ARG A 96 -21.09 21.13 6.01
C ARG A 96 -20.49 19.88 6.64
N LYS A 97 -21.30 18.97 7.18
CA LYS A 97 -20.80 17.66 7.66
C LYS A 97 -20.18 16.84 6.53
N ARG A 98 -20.81 16.83 5.35
CA ARG A 98 -20.26 16.13 4.17
C ARG A 98 -18.98 16.79 3.68
N TYR A 99 -18.90 18.12 3.70
CA TYR A 99 -17.66 18.83 3.42
C TYR A 99 -16.52 18.37 4.34
N ILE A 100 -16.74 18.34 5.66
CA ILE A 100 -15.73 17.88 6.63
C ILE A 100 -15.32 16.42 6.34
N ALA A 101 -16.29 15.53 6.10
CA ALA A 101 -15.99 14.14 5.76
C ALA A 101 -15.21 14.01 4.43
N ASN A 102 -15.45 14.89 3.47
CA ASN A 102 -14.70 14.95 2.21
C ASN A 102 -13.25 15.42 2.45
N CYS A 103 -13.05 16.42 3.33
CA CYS A 103 -11.71 16.82 3.78
C CYS A 103 -10.97 15.67 4.46
N ASP A 104 -11.60 14.95 5.38
CA ASP A 104 -10.97 13.81 6.08
C ASP A 104 -10.48 12.76 5.09
N ARG A 105 -11.30 12.44 4.08
CA ARG A 105 -10.91 11.52 3.00
C ARG A 105 -9.71 12.01 2.20
N LEU A 106 -9.63 13.31 1.92
CA LEU A 106 -8.48 13.90 1.21
C LEU A 106 -7.21 13.89 2.06
N HIS A 107 -7.32 14.06 3.38
CA HIS A 107 -6.20 13.87 4.30
C HIS A 107 -5.75 12.40 4.34
N ASP A 108 -6.68 11.44 4.37
CA ASP A 108 -6.36 10.02 4.28
C ASP A 108 -5.64 9.68 2.97
N ALA A 109 -6.11 10.23 1.85
CA ALA A 109 -5.45 10.07 0.56
C ALA A 109 -4.03 10.64 0.57
N LEU A 110 -3.86 11.84 1.14
CA LEU A 110 -2.54 12.49 1.23
C LEU A 110 -1.58 11.71 2.14
N ALA A 111 -2.07 11.16 3.26
CA ALA A 111 -1.27 10.31 4.14
C ALA A 111 -0.84 9.01 3.43
N ILE A 112 -1.74 8.41 2.63
CA ILE A 112 -1.39 7.25 1.81
C ILE A 112 -0.29 7.61 0.80
N THR A 113 -0.45 8.71 0.06
CA THR A 113 0.54 9.09 -0.96
C THR A 113 1.87 9.50 -0.33
N ASP A 114 1.88 10.29 0.75
CA ASP A 114 3.13 10.73 1.39
C ASP A 114 3.93 9.55 1.98
N LEU A 115 3.27 8.48 2.44
CA LEU A 115 3.94 7.32 3.02
C LEU A 115 4.33 6.24 2.00
N TYR A 116 3.49 6.01 0.98
CA TYR A 116 3.63 4.86 0.07
C TYR A 116 3.88 5.25 -1.39
N TYR A 117 3.40 6.42 -1.82
CA TYR A 117 3.42 6.86 -3.22
C TYR A 117 3.75 8.36 -3.34
N PRO A 118 4.94 8.80 -2.93
CA PRO A 118 5.25 10.23 -2.75
C PRO A 118 5.07 11.04 -4.05
N ASP A 119 5.30 10.42 -5.21
CA ASP A 119 5.10 11.05 -6.53
C ASP A 119 3.63 11.39 -6.81
N MET A 120 2.69 10.76 -6.10
CA MET A 120 1.25 10.99 -6.22
C MET A 120 0.71 12.06 -5.27
N SER A 121 1.52 12.59 -4.33
CA SER A 121 1.03 13.50 -3.30
C SER A 121 0.66 14.89 -3.81
N GLU A 122 1.43 15.43 -4.75
CA GLU A 122 1.16 16.78 -5.26
C GLU A 122 -0.20 16.88 -5.97
N PRO A 123 -0.56 15.93 -6.86
CA PRO A 123 -1.91 15.87 -7.41
C PRO A 123 -3.04 15.83 -6.36
N ILE A 124 -2.83 15.17 -5.22
CA ILE A 124 -3.82 15.14 -4.12
C ILE A 124 -3.99 16.53 -3.51
N ARG A 125 -2.90 17.26 -3.26
CA ARG A 125 -2.96 18.63 -2.72
C ARG A 125 -3.71 19.56 -3.66
N GLU A 126 -3.47 19.43 -4.96
CA GLU A 126 -4.17 20.22 -5.98
C GLU A 126 -5.67 19.87 -6.05
N ILE A 127 -6.03 18.58 -5.97
CA ILE A 127 -7.42 18.12 -5.87
C ILE A 127 -8.08 18.74 -4.63
N PHE A 128 -7.39 18.76 -3.49
CA PHE A 128 -7.92 19.35 -2.27
C PHE A 128 -8.14 20.87 -2.42
N GLY A 129 -7.20 21.60 -3.02
CA GLY A 129 -7.39 23.02 -3.34
C GLY A 129 -8.66 23.27 -4.17
N GLN A 130 -8.88 22.47 -5.21
CA GLN A 130 -10.08 22.57 -6.03
C GLN A 130 -11.35 22.12 -5.30
N ALA A 131 -11.28 21.10 -4.45
CA ALA A 131 -12.40 20.66 -3.62
C ALA A 131 -12.86 21.78 -2.68
N ASN A 132 -11.93 22.47 -2.01
CA ASN A 132 -12.26 23.62 -1.17
C ASN A 132 -12.99 24.73 -1.96
N CYS A 133 -12.52 25.03 -3.17
CA CYS A 133 -13.21 25.96 -4.06
C CYS A 133 -14.62 25.48 -4.42
N PHE A 134 -14.76 24.22 -4.84
CA PHE A 134 -16.04 23.60 -5.17
C PHE A 134 -17.05 23.77 -4.03
N TRP A 135 -16.69 23.34 -2.82
CA TRP A 135 -17.58 23.34 -1.66
C TRP A 135 -17.94 24.78 -1.24
N GLY A 136 -16.99 25.72 -1.29
CA GLY A 136 -17.24 27.13 -0.99
C GLY A 136 -18.21 27.79 -1.98
N TYR A 137 -18.04 27.55 -3.28
CA TYR A 137 -18.98 28.07 -4.28
C TYR A 137 -20.35 27.39 -4.19
N GLN A 138 -20.39 26.09 -3.90
CA GLN A 138 -21.63 25.35 -3.76
C GLN A 138 -22.46 25.82 -2.56
N GLU A 139 -21.81 26.16 -1.43
CA GLU A 139 -22.52 26.78 -0.31
C GLU A 139 -23.20 28.10 -0.72
N ASN A 140 -22.53 28.91 -1.55
CA ASN A 140 -23.13 30.14 -2.05
C ASN A 140 -24.31 29.86 -3.00
N VAL A 141 -24.21 28.83 -3.86
CA VAL A 141 -25.33 28.39 -4.71
C VAL A 141 -26.55 28.04 -3.87
N ILE A 142 -26.37 27.32 -2.75
CA ILE A 142 -27.45 26.94 -1.84
C ILE A 142 -28.05 28.17 -1.14
N ARG A 143 -27.23 29.15 -0.78
CA ARG A 143 -27.66 30.34 -0.03
C ARG A 143 -28.34 31.41 -0.89
N ILE A 144 -28.10 31.44 -2.19
CA ILE A 144 -28.68 32.44 -3.09
C ILE A 144 -30.05 31.97 -3.57
N ASP A 145 -31.09 32.76 -3.26
CA ASP A 145 -32.39 32.58 -3.91
C ASP A 145 -32.31 33.05 -5.38
N ILE A 146 -32.43 32.09 -6.30
CA ILE A 146 -32.36 32.31 -7.75
C ILE A 146 -33.37 33.36 -8.23
N LYS A 147 -34.53 33.50 -7.58
CA LYS A 147 -35.56 34.49 -7.95
C LYS A 147 -35.13 35.92 -7.63
N THR A 148 -34.22 36.08 -6.67
CA THR A 148 -33.74 37.38 -6.20
C THR A 148 -32.40 37.77 -6.81
N ASN A 149 -31.54 36.80 -7.13
CA ASN A 149 -30.20 37.04 -7.67
C ASN A 149 -29.75 35.90 -8.60
N GLU A 150 -30.41 35.78 -9.74
CA GLU A 150 -30.09 34.77 -10.75
C GLU A 150 -28.63 34.87 -11.23
N GLN A 151 -28.12 36.08 -11.48
CA GLN A 151 -26.76 36.28 -11.96
C GLN A 151 -25.71 35.78 -10.96
N GLY A 152 -25.91 36.05 -9.67
CA GLY A 152 -25.04 35.56 -8.60
C GLY A 152 -25.09 34.04 -8.45
N TRP A 153 -26.28 33.45 -8.60
CA TRP A 153 -26.46 32.00 -8.59
C TRP A 153 -25.72 31.35 -9.77
N GLN A 154 -25.94 31.84 -10.99
CA GLN A 154 -25.28 31.34 -12.21
C GLN A 154 -23.75 31.48 -12.14
N SER A 155 -23.26 32.61 -11.61
CA SER A 155 -21.82 32.84 -11.46
C SER A 155 -21.18 31.86 -10.49
N ASN A 156 -21.81 31.57 -9.35
CA ASN A 156 -21.28 30.58 -8.40
C ASN A 156 -21.39 29.17 -8.96
N LEU A 157 -22.51 28.81 -9.60
CA LEU A 157 -22.68 27.49 -10.21
C LEU A 157 -21.60 27.23 -11.27
N SER A 158 -21.32 28.20 -12.16
CA SER A 158 -20.24 28.04 -13.14
C SER A 158 -18.91 27.69 -12.48
N LYS A 159 -18.55 28.37 -11.38
CA LYS A 159 -17.31 28.10 -10.65
C LYS A 159 -17.31 26.73 -9.96
N VAL A 160 -18.47 26.26 -9.48
CA VAL A 160 -18.63 24.89 -8.97
C VAL A 160 -18.32 23.89 -10.08
N LEU A 161 -18.88 24.09 -11.27
CA LEU A 161 -18.67 23.22 -12.43
C LEU A 161 -17.22 23.22 -12.91
N ASP A 162 -16.57 24.39 -12.93
CA ASP A 162 -15.16 24.52 -13.29
C ASP A 162 -14.26 23.76 -12.29
N ALA A 163 -14.49 23.96 -10.99
CA ALA A 163 -13.75 23.25 -9.94
C ALA A 163 -13.99 21.73 -10.00
N GLY A 164 -15.23 21.29 -10.19
CA GLY A 164 -15.59 19.88 -10.33
C GLY A 164 -14.94 19.23 -11.56
N THR A 165 -14.85 19.96 -12.67
CA THR A 165 -14.18 19.51 -13.89
C THR A 165 -12.68 19.32 -13.65
N GLU A 166 -12.03 20.27 -12.98
CA GLU A 166 -10.60 20.20 -12.68
C GLU A 166 -10.27 19.07 -11.70
N ILE A 167 -11.12 18.86 -10.67
CA ILE A 167 -11.04 17.70 -9.78
C ILE A 167 -11.10 16.41 -10.58
N ASN A 168 -12.12 16.25 -11.43
CA ASN A 168 -12.33 15.01 -12.19
C ASN A 168 -11.16 14.71 -13.13
N LYS A 169 -10.62 15.73 -13.80
CA LYS A 169 -9.44 15.62 -14.67
C LYS A 169 -8.23 15.09 -13.90
N ARG A 170 -7.94 15.66 -12.73
CA ARG A 170 -6.81 15.25 -11.88
C ARG A 170 -7.02 13.86 -11.30
N VAL A 171 -8.23 13.56 -10.81
CA VAL A 171 -8.59 12.21 -10.34
C VAL A 171 -8.36 11.16 -11.42
N LYS A 172 -8.81 11.41 -12.67
CA LYS A 172 -8.59 10.47 -13.78
C LYS A 172 -7.11 10.24 -14.08
N SER A 173 -6.32 11.31 -14.09
CA SER A 173 -4.87 11.20 -14.27
C SER A 173 -4.23 10.37 -13.17
N LEU A 174 -4.63 10.58 -11.92
CA LEU A 174 -4.10 9.84 -10.77
C LEU A 174 -4.56 8.38 -10.76
N GLN A 175 -5.81 8.10 -11.14
CA GLN A 175 -6.31 6.73 -11.32
C GLN A 175 -5.54 5.97 -12.41
N TYR A 176 -5.10 6.65 -13.46
CA TYR A 176 -4.20 6.06 -14.46
C TYR A 176 -2.84 5.71 -13.84
N GLN A 177 -2.22 6.62 -13.08
CA GLN A 177 -0.96 6.34 -12.37
C GLN A 177 -1.10 5.17 -11.39
N ILE A 178 -2.22 5.10 -10.67
CA ILE A 178 -2.56 3.98 -9.80
C ILE A 178 -2.62 2.66 -10.58
N SER A 179 -3.27 2.66 -11.75
CA SER A 179 -3.35 1.47 -12.62
C SER A 179 -1.96 1.00 -13.07
N GLU A 180 -1.10 1.91 -13.52
CA GLU A 180 0.27 1.59 -13.91
C GLU A 180 1.07 1.04 -12.73
N ARG A 181 0.99 1.68 -11.56
CA ARG A 181 1.66 1.20 -10.35
C ARG A 181 1.16 -0.19 -9.92
N GLY A 182 -0.13 -0.45 -10.06
CA GLY A 182 -0.71 -1.77 -9.81
C GLY A 182 -0.12 -2.86 -10.72
N LYS A 183 0.14 -2.55 -12.00
CA LYS A 183 0.81 -3.46 -12.93
C LYS A 183 2.26 -3.72 -12.54
N GLU A 184 2.99 -2.70 -12.09
CA GLU A 184 4.37 -2.84 -11.60
C GLU A 184 4.45 -3.75 -10.38
N LEU A 185 3.56 -3.54 -9.40
CA LEU A 185 3.51 -4.34 -8.17
C LEU A 185 3.18 -5.80 -8.47
N ASN A 186 2.30 -6.07 -9.44
CA ASN A 186 2.02 -7.44 -9.87
C ASN A 186 3.27 -8.14 -10.41
N LYS A 187 4.12 -7.46 -11.18
CA LYS A 187 5.37 -8.04 -11.71
C LYS A 187 6.39 -8.39 -10.63
N ARG A 188 6.34 -7.76 -9.44
CA ARG A 188 7.27 -8.03 -8.33
C ARG A 188 6.96 -9.34 -7.58
N LEU A 189 5.80 -9.94 -7.82
CA LEU A 189 5.38 -11.20 -7.20
C LEU A 189 5.68 -12.43 -8.07
N TRP A 190 6.13 -12.23 -9.32
CA TRP A 190 6.50 -13.26 -10.28
C TRP A 190 8.01 -13.24 -10.53
#